data_AF-A0A2N0NPD7-F1
#
_entry.id   AF-A0A2N0NPD7-F1
#
_cell.length_a   1.000
_cell.length_b   1.000
_cell.length_c   1.000
_cell.angle_alpha   90.00
_cell.angle_beta   90.00
_cell.angle_gamma   90.00
#
_symmetry.space_group_name_H-M   'P 1'
#
loop_
_entity.id
_entity.type
_entity.pdbx_description
1 polymer ?
#
loop_
_entity_poly.entity_id
_entity_poly.type
_entity_poly.pdbx_seq_one_letter_code
_entity_poly.pdbx_strand_id
1 'polypeptide(L)'
;MASSQPSLKRRSRKQDQEFIRNQKLRAMILSRIKSFQSFSRKIKEAIELQQAPLNNKMKDENQEIILSENKSLENQIVGLVDNNSQIGNSTILEDELQGTRDTQELMKRENENSKVQVKELIKENSKQQAALDNVSWDDDESHNSKKLIQDVTDLQDMLKNFTMVQGSDYKIINGEANALFRAFKCEVNCPSLRASLVLGVLLQRTVIVKIIVEAEKYLNGMFEGSRDAALERDITNATETLINQIILFEKNRKGEDDITKITPTKIRQQVYSALSCRGFPSDHSLITTTASKLLHKMNRVRQIVDEEIKSEMDDLAIQITHKWSKQCRDITRSWRSMVETGN
;
A
#
# COMPACT_ATOMS: atom_id res chain seq x y z
N MET A 1 169.63 -25.76 85.86
CA MET A 1 168.37 -26.55 85.92
C MET A 1 167.18 -25.61 85.64
N ALA A 2 166.21 -26.03 84.80
CA ALA A 2 164.81 -25.57 84.58
C ALA A 2 164.51 -24.05 84.47
N SER A 3 164.02 -23.43 83.37
CA SER A 3 162.87 -23.68 82.45
C SER A 3 161.48 -23.65 83.10
N SER A 4 160.60 -22.71 82.71
CA SER A 4 159.22 -23.02 82.25
C SER A 4 158.38 -21.80 81.81
N GLN A 5 157.94 -21.89 80.55
CA GLN A 5 156.66 -21.51 79.92
C GLN A 5 155.69 -20.52 80.59
N PRO A 6 154.95 -19.78 79.74
CA PRO A 6 153.49 -19.95 79.79
C PRO A 6 152.83 -20.07 78.41
N SER A 7 152.39 -21.29 78.12
CA SER A 7 151.46 -21.70 77.05
C SER A 7 150.25 -22.37 77.73
N LEU A 8 149.07 -21.72 77.72
CA LEU A 8 147.70 -22.28 77.91
C LEU A 8 146.66 -21.17 78.17
N LYS A 9 147.05 -20.01 78.69
CA LYS A 9 146.13 -18.91 79.06
C LYS A 9 145.58 -18.07 77.88
N ARG A 10 146.15 -18.20 76.67
CA ARG A 10 145.71 -17.44 75.48
C ARG A 10 144.61 -18.14 74.65
N ARG A 11 144.41 -19.46 74.78
CA ARG A 11 143.44 -20.21 73.96
C ARG A 11 142.01 -20.14 74.52
N SER A 12 141.83 -20.11 75.85
CA SER A 12 140.51 -19.94 76.51
C SER A 12 139.90 -18.55 76.28
N ARG A 13 140.71 -17.48 76.22
CA ARG A 13 140.22 -16.10 75.97
C ARG A 13 139.54 -15.91 74.60
N LYS A 14 139.90 -16.71 73.59
CA LYS A 14 139.26 -16.62 72.26
C LYS A 14 137.86 -17.23 72.24
N GLN A 15 137.64 -18.35 72.95
CA GLN A 15 136.32 -18.96 73.04
C GLN A 15 135.33 -18.09 73.84
N ASP A 16 135.79 -17.43 74.91
CA ASP A 16 134.95 -16.50 75.68
C ASP A 16 134.55 -15.24 74.86
N GLN A 17 135.43 -14.74 73.98
CA GLN A 17 135.11 -13.59 73.12
C GLN A 17 134.07 -13.93 72.05
N GLU A 18 134.08 -15.15 71.51
CA GLU A 18 133.13 -15.60 70.50
C GLU A 18 131.72 -15.80 71.08
N PHE A 19 131.63 -16.33 72.30
CA PHE A 19 130.36 -16.47 73.03
C PHE A 19 129.69 -15.10 73.28
N ILE A 20 130.46 -14.10 73.72
CA ILE A 20 129.94 -12.73 73.95
C ILE A 20 129.44 -12.10 72.63
N ARG A 21 130.13 -12.32 71.51
CA ARG A 21 129.69 -11.82 70.20
C ARG A 21 128.34 -12.39 69.78
N ASN A 22 128.17 -13.71 69.91
CA ASN A 22 126.92 -14.39 69.55
C ASN A 22 125.74 -13.95 70.42
N GLN A 23 125.98 -13.69 71.72
CA GLN A 23 124.95 -13.15 72.62
C GLN A 23 124.50 -11.75 72.20
N LYS A 24 125.44 -10.89 71.78
CA LYS A 24 125.15 -9.54 71.28
C LYS A 24 124.33 -9.56 69.99
N LEU A 25 124.65 -10.48 69.07
CA LEU A 25 123.92 -10.65 67.81
C LEU A 25 122.47 -11.10 68.06
N ARG A 26 122.26 -12.06 68.97
CA ARG A 26 120.92 -12.51 69.37
C ARG A 26 120.07 -11.37 69.93
N ALA A 27 120.64 -10.53 70.79
CA ALA A 27 119.94 -9.36 71.34
C ALA A 27 119.53 -8.37 70.24
N MET A 28 120.38 -8.17 69.23
CA MET A 28 120.09 -7.29 68.10
C MET A 28 118.93 -7.79 67.23
N ILE A 29 118.89 -9.10 66.93
CA ILE A 29 117.82 -9.72 66.14
C ILE A 29 116.47 -9.61 66.87
N LEU A 30 116.45 -9.89 68.17
CA LEU A 30 115.25 -9.77 69.02
C LEU A 30 114.68 -8.34 69.03
N SER A 31 115.55 -7.33 69.08
CA SER A 31 115.12 -5.92 69.01
C SER A 31 114.45 -5.60 67.66
N ARG A 32 114.99 -6.12 66.56
CA ARG A 32 114.43 -5.92 65.20
C ARG A 32 113.05 -6.56 65.05
N ILE A 33 112.86 -7.78 65.57
CA ILE A 33 111.58 -8.50 65.52
C ILE A 33 110.49 -7.70 66.26
N LYS A 34 110.82 -7.14 67.43
CA LYS A 34 109.88 -6.31 68.20
C LYS A 34 109.46 -5.04 67.46
N SER A 35 110.38 -4.38 66.74
CA SER A 35 110.01 -3.19 65.97
C SER A 35 109.09 -3.54 64.79
N PHE A 36 109.34 -4.66 64.11
CA PHE A 36 108.49 -5.11 63.00
C PHE A 36 107.07 -5.46 63.47
N GLN A 37 106.93 -6.14 64.61
CA GLN A 37 105.62 -6.42 65.22
C GLN A 37 104.87 -5.13 65.57
N SER A 38 105.57 -4.11 66.08
CA SER A 38 104.95 -2.81 66.37
C SER A 38 104.45 -2.10 65.11
N PHE A 39 105.16 -2.27 63.99
CA PHE A 39 104.80 -1.70 62.70
C PHE A 39 103.58 -2.41 62.07
N SER A 40 103.54 -3.75 62.07
CA SER A 40 102.38 -4.50 61.58
C SER A 40 101.08 -4.18 62.32
N ARG A 41 101.16 -3.94 63.63
CA ARG A 41 100.00 -3.54 64.44
C ARG A 41 99.44 -2.18 64.00
N LYS A 42 100.31 -1.20 63.74
CA LYS A 42 99.89 0.12 63.23
C LYS A 42 99.22 0.04 61.86
N ILE A 43 99.70 -0.84 60.98
CA ILE A 43 99.04 -1.07 59.67
C ILE A 43 97.64 -1.66 59.86
N LYS A 44 97.46 -2.60 60.78
CA LYS A 44 96.15 -3.21 61.05
C LYS A 44 95.14 -2.18 61.58
N GLU A 45 95.56 -1.34 62.53
CA GLU A 45 94.71 -0.27 63.09
C GLU A 45 94.31 0.77 62.03
N ALA A 46 95.18 1.09 61.06
CA ALA A 46 94.86 2.00 59.97
C ALA A 46 93.81 1.45 58.99
N ILE A 47 93.79 0.13 58.76
CA ILE A 47 92.81 -0.54 57.89
C ILE A 47 91.42 -0.56 58.56
N GLU A 48 91.36 -0.83 59.87
CA GLU A 48 90.09 -0.88 60.62
C GLU A 48 89.41 0.50 60.74
N LEU A 49 90.18 1.60 60.80
CA LEU A 49 89.64 2.97 60.84
C LEU A 49 89.02 3.46 59.52
N GLN A 50 89.40 2.88 58.37
CA GLN A 50 88.84 3.27 57.06
C GLN A 50 87.59 2.48 56.65
N GLN A 51 87.34 1.29 57.21
CA GLN A 51 86.23 0.43 56.79
C GLN A 51 84.94 0.58 57.62
N ALA A 52 84.99 1.13 58.83
CA ALA A 52 83.83 1.27 59.70
C ALA A 52 82.71 2.26 59.23
N PRO A 53 82.99 3.39 58.55
CA PRO A 53 81.94 4.35 58.18
C PRO A 53 81.06 3.94 56.99
N LEU A 54 81.51 3.02 56.12
CA LEU A 54 80.80 2.70 54.88
C LEU A 54 79.62 1.72 55.07
N ASN A 55 79.66 0.86 56.09
CA ASN A 55 78.72 -0.27 56.19
C ASN A 55 77.38 0.08 56.89
N ASN A 56 77.35 1.14 57.70
CA ASN A 56 76.15 1.53 58.45
C ASN A 56 75.20 2.46 57.67
N LYS A 57 75.69 3.25 56.70
CA LYS A 57 74.84 4.15 55.90
C LYS A 57 73.96 3.44 54.86
N MET A 58 74.42 2.31 54.30
CA MET A 58 73.66 1.58 53.26
C MET A 58 72.45 0.79 53.80
N LYS A 59 72.32 0.60 55.11
CA LYS A 59 71.30 -0.25 55.71
C LYS A 59 69.98 0.49 55.99
N ASP A 60 70.06 1.77 56.35
CA ASP A 60 68.89 2.57 56.74
C ASP A 60 68.15 3.15 55.52
N GLU A 61 68.88 3.60 54.48
CA GLU A 61 68.27 4.22 53.28
C GLU A 61 67.44 3.22 52.45
N ASN A 62 67.84 1.94 52.40
CA ASN A 62 67.08 0.91 51.66
C ASN A 62 65.76 0.52 52.35
N GLN A 63 65.67 0.68 53.67
CA GLN A 63 64.49 0.24 54.43
C GLN A 63 63.33 1.24 54.32
N GLU A 64 63.64 2.53 54.19
CA GLU A 64 62.67 3.61 54.02
C GLU A 64 62.04 3.63 52.62
N ILE A 65 62.84 3.34 51.57
CA ILE A 65 62.35 3.27 50.18
C ILE A 65 61.29 2.16 50.02
N ILE A 66 61.55 0.96 50.55
CA ILE A 66 60.64 -0.19 50.44
C ILE A 66 59.29 0.07 51.12
N LEU A 67 59.29 0.75 52.28
CA LEU A 67 58.05 1.11 52.99
C LEU A 67 57.19 2.09 52.20
N SER A 68 57.81 3.06 51.52
CA SER A 68 57.10 4.05 50.71
C SER A 68 56.45 3.43 49.45
N GLU A 69 57.13 2.47 48.81
CA GLU A 69 56.62 1.77 47.62
C GLU A 69 55.42 0.88 47.97
N ASN A 70 55.49 0.14 49.07
CA ASN A 70 54.37 -0.72 49.51
C ASN A 70 53.10 0.09 49.80
N LYS A 71 53.24 1.26 50.42
CA LYS A 71 52.10 2.15 50.71
C LYS A 71 51.49 2.72 49.42
N SER A 72 52.30 2.98 48.40
CA SER A 72 51.84 3.42 47.08
C SER A 72 51.06 2.30 46.37
N LEU A 73 51.52 1.05 46.45
CA LEU A 73 50.85 -0.11 45.87
C LEU A 73 49.52 -0.41 46.55
N GLU A 74 49.43 -0.32 47.88
CA GLU A 74 48.16 -0.47 48.61
C GLU A 74 47.11 0.55 48.14
N ASN A 75 47.51 1.82 47.99
CA ASN A 75 46.60 2.86 47.50
C ASN A 75 46.13 2.60 46.06
N GLN A 76 47.00 2.06 45.19
CA GLN A 76 46.62 1.67 43.83
C GLN A 76 45.64 0.50 43.81
N ILE A 77 45.80 -0.48 44.70
CA ILE A 77 44.90 -1.64 44.82
C ILE A 77 43.51 -1.18 45.27
N VAL A 78 43.42 -0.30 46.28
CA VAL A 78 42.14 0.25 46.74
C VAL A 78 41.41 0.98 45.60
N GLY A 79 42.12 1.82 44.83
CA GLY A 79 41.54 2.49 43.68
C GLY A 79 41.05 1.55 42.56
N LEU A 80 41.72 0.41 42.35
CA LEU A 80 41.27 -0.60 41.38
C LEU A 80 40.03 -1.36 41.85
N VAL A 81 39.92 -1.66 43.14
CA VAL A 81 38.74 -2.33 43.73
C VAL A 81 37.49 -1.46 43.61
N ASP A 82 37.62 -0.15 43.86
CA ASP A 82 36.52 0.80 43.74
C ASP A 82 36.05 0.96 42.28
N ASN A 83 36.98 0.97 41.32
CA ASN A 83 36.65 1.00 39.89
C ASN A 83 35.93 -0.28 39.42
N ASN A 84 36.33 -1.45 39.94
CA ASN A 84 35.65 -2.71 39.61
C ASN A 84 34.23 -2.79 40.19
N SER A 85 33.97 -2.16 41.34
CA SER A 85 32.63 -2.06 41.91
C SER A 85 31.67 -1.23 41.04
N GLN A 86 32.18 -0.26 40.27
CA GLN A 86 31.36 0.55 39.37
C GLN A 86 30.99 -0.16 38.06
N ILE A 87 31.79 -1.15 37.64
CA ILE A 87 31.55 -1.97 36.44
C ILE A 87 30.38 -2.97 36.66
N GLY A 88 30.02 -3.27 37.91
CA GLY A 88 28.89 -4.15 38.27
C GLY A 88 27.49 -3.64 37.89
N ASN A 89 27.34 -2.43 37.32
CA ASN A 89 26.06 -1.83 36.92
C ASN A 89 25.52 -2.31 35.55
N SER A 90 25.98 -3.47 35.06
CA SER A 90 25.63 -4.02 33.73
C SER A 90 24.14 -4.38 33.56
N THR A 91 23.37 -4.50 34.64
CA THR A 91 21.97 -4.96 34.62
C THR A 91 21.01 -3.91 34.03
N ILE A 92 21.31 -2.62 34.20
CA ILE A 92 20.45 -1.52 33.71
C ILE A 92 20.52 -1.41 32.17
N LEU A 93 21.71 -1.64 31.61
CA LEU A 93 21.93 -1.61 30.15
C LEU A 93 21.25 -2.79 29.43
N GLU A 94 21.16 -3.96 30.07
CA GLU A 94 20.50 -5.14 29.49
C GLU A 94 18.97 -4.97 29.43
N ASP A 95 18.36 -4.41 30.47
CA ASP A 95 16.91 -4.12 30.49
C ASP A 95 16.53 -3.02 29.48
N GLU A 96 17.36 -1.97 29.34
CA GLU A 96 17.16 -0.94 28.32
C GLU A 96 17.31 -1.51 26.89
N LEU A 97 18.27 -2.41 26.66
CA LEU A 97 18.48 -3.09 25.38
C LEU A 97 17.35 -4.08 25.04
N GLN A 98 16.75 -4.71 26.05
CA GLN A 98 15.61 -5.59 25.86
C GLN A 98 14.33 -4.79 25.56
N GLY A 99 14.08 -3.71 26.30
CA GLY A 99 12.96 -2.80 26.06
C GLY A 99 12.99 -2.14 24.68
N THR A 100 14.18 -1.77 24.18
CA THR A 100 14.32 -1.26 22.80
C THR A 100 14.04 -2.33 21.74
N ARG A 101 14.44 -3.58 21.99
CA ARG A 101 14.16 -4.71 21.09
C ARG A 101 12.67 -5.01 20.98
N ASP A 102 11.98 -5.04 22.12
CA ASP A 102 10.53 -5.31 22.17
C ASP A 102 9.75 -4.17 21.48
N THR A 103 10.18 -2.92 21.68
CA THR A 103 9.59 -1.75 20.99
C THR A 103 9.81 -1.82 19.48
N GLN A 104 11.00 -2.21 19.03
CA GLN A 104 11.32 -2.36 17.61
C GLN A 104 10.49 -3.49 16.95
N GLU A 105 10.24 -4.58 17.67
CA GLU A 105 9.44 -5.69 17.17
C GLU A 105 7.94 -5.34 17.11
N LEU A 106 7.44 -4.58 18.08
CA LEU A 106 6.08 -4.04 18.09
C LEU A 106 5.87 -3.07 16.92
N MET A 107 6.82 -2.14 16.71
CA MET A 107 6.80 -1.23 15.55
C MET A 107 6.85 -1.99 14.22
N LYS A 108 7.62 -3.08 14.12
CA LYS A 108 7.61 -3.94 12.92
C LYS A 108 6.24 -4.56 12.66
N ARG A 109 5.60 -5.12 13.70
CA ARG A 109 4.25 -5.71 13.57
C ARG A 109 3.21 -4.67 13.17
N GLU A 110 3.24 -3.48 13.75
CA GLU A 110 2.35 -2.39 13.36
C GLU A 110 2.59 -1.91 11.92
N ASN A 111 3.85 -1.87 11.48
CA ASN A 111 4.19 -1.48 10.12
C ASN A 111 3.74 -2.56 9.10
N GLU A 112 3.83 -3.84 9.45
CA GLU A 112 3.25 -4.92 8.64
C GLU A 112 1.72 -4.85 8.60
N ASN A 113 1.07 -4.63 9.73
CA ASN A 113 -0.38 -4.46 9.80
C ASN A 113 -0.86 -3.25 8.97
N SER A 114 -0.13 -2.12 9.05
CA SER A 114 -0.40 -0.93 8.23
C SER A 114 -0.22 -1.20 6.74
N LYS A 115 0.80 -1.97 6.35
CA LYS A 115 0.98 -2.40 4.94
C LYS A 115 -0.17 -3.28 4.45
N VAL A 116 -0.72 -4.15 5.30
CA VAL A 116 -1.88 -4.98 4.96
C VAL A 116 -3.12 -4.10 4.75
N GLN A 117 -3.41 -3.18 5.68
CA GLN A 117 -4.54 -2.25 5.55
C GLN A 117 -4.42 -1.36 4.31
N VAL A 118 -3.22 -0.84 4.01
CA VAL A 118 -2.99 -0.06 2.79
C VAL A 118 -3.25 -0.91 1.53
N LYS A 119 -2.86 -2.18 1.50
CA LYS A 119 -3.16 -3.06 0.37
C LYS A 119 -4.66 -3.32 0.23
N GLU A 120 -5.38 -3.53 1.33
CA GLU A 120 -6.84 -3.69 1.29
C GLU A 120 -7.54 -2.42 0.82
N LEU A 121 -7.15 -1.26 1.34
CA LEU A 121 -7.66 0.05 0.90
C LEU A 121 -7.34 0.32 -0.57
N ILE A 122 -6.13 -0.01 -1.05
CA ILE A 122 -5.80 0.10 -2.48
C ILE A 122 -6.70 -0.82 -3.30
N LYS A 123 -6.93 -2.06 -2.87
CA LYS A 123 -7.79 -3.01 -3.58
C LYS A 123 -9.26 -2.54 -3.60
N GLU A 124 -9.75 -2.01 -2.49
CA GLU A 124 -11.11 -1.47 -2.38
C GLU A 124 -11.25 -0.18 -3.19
N ASN A 125 -10.26 0.72 -3.14
CA ASN A 125 -10.23 1.91 -3.96
C ASN A 125 -10.11 1.56 -5.44
N SER A 126 -9.30 0.57 -5.83
CA SER A 126 -9.30 0.06 -7.21
C SER A 126 -10.64 -0.55 -7.62
N LYS A 127 -11.37 -1.17 -6.70
CA LYS A 127 -12.72 -1.70 -6.98
C LYS A 127 -13.76 -0.59 -7.12
N GLN A 128 -13.67 0.46 -6.30
CA GLN A 128 -14.51 1.66 -6.37
C GLN A 128 -14.18 2.49 -7.61
N GLN A 129 -12.89 2.69 -7.90
CA GLN A 129 -12.40 3.33 -9.10
C GLN A 129 -12.80 2.53 -10.33
N ALA A 130 -12.70 1.20 -10.35
CA ALA A 130 -13.22 0.39 -11.45
C ALA A 130 -14.75 0.50 -11.60
N ALA A 131 -15.50 0.66 -10.50
CA ALA A 131 -16.93 0.91 -10.54
C ALA A 131 -17.27 2.33 -11.04
N LEU A 132 -16.42 3.32 -10.76
CA LEU A 132 -16.52 4.71 -11.22
C LEU A 132 -16.00 4.88 -12.66
N ASP A 133 -14.99 4.12 -13.08
CA ASP A 133 -14.40 4.09 -14.43
C ASP A 133 -15.29 3.28 -15.39
N ASN A 134 -16.03 2.26 -14.92
CA ASN A 134 -17.18 1.71 -15.68
C ASN A 134 -18.35 2.71 -15.80
N VAL A 135 -18.32 3.78 -15.01
CA VAL A 135 -19.21 4.94 -15.10
C VAL A 135 -18.45 6.09 -15.79
N SER A 136 -17.31 5.81 -16.45
CA SER A 136 -16.52 6.83 -17.15
C SER A 136 -17.40 7.58 -18.12
N TRP A 137 -17.30 8.90 -17.98
CA TRP A 137 -18.02 9.92 -18.69
C TRP A 137 -17.48 10.14 -20.10
N ASP A 138 -16.60 9.27 -20.59
CA ASP A 138 -16.01 9.37 -21.91
C ASP A 138 -17.03 8.96 -22.98
N ASP A 139 -17.62 9.97 -23.61
CA ASP A 139 -18.33 9.82 -24.89
C ASP A 139 -17.37 9.42 -26.03
N ASP A 140 -16.05 9.40 -25.77
CA ASP A 140 -14.99 9.16 -26.76
C ASP A 140 -14.63 7.69 -26.97
N GLU A 141 -15.29 6.77 -26.25
CA GLU A 141 -15.16 5.36 -26.59
C GLU A 141 -15.91 5.10 -27.90
N SER A 142 -15.16 4.95 -29.00
CA SER A 142 -15.66 4.48 -30.30
C SER A 142 -16.49 3.18 -30.24
N HIS A 143 -16.63 2.57 -29.07
CA HIS A 143 -17.52 1.48 -28.74
C HIS A 143 -18.98 1.91 -28.44
N ASN A 144 -19.25 3.10 -27.91
CA ASN A 144 -20.62 3.53 -27.57
C ASN A 144 -21.46 3.87 -28.79
N SER A 145 -20.88 4.54 -29.80
CA SER A 145 -21.58 4.81 -31.07
C SER A 145 -21.86 3.52 -31.84
N LYS A 146 -20.91 2.58 -31.91
CA LYS A 146 -21.11 1.25 -32.51
C LYS A 146 -22.20 0.46 -31.78
N LYS A 147 -22.24 0.53 -30.45
CA LYS A 147 -23.26 -0.13 -29.63
C LYS A 147 -24.65 0.48 -29.87
N LEU A 148 -24.78 1.80 -29.90
CA LEU A 148 -26.05 2.47 -30.20
C LEU A 148 -26.55 2.12 -31.62
N ILE A 149 -25.66 2.13 -32.61
CA ILE A 149 -25.99 1.73 -33.99
C ILE A 149 -26.47 0.28 -34.01
N GLN A 150 -25.79 -0.63 -33.31
CA GLN A 150 -26.20 -2.04 -33.20
C GLN A 150 -27.56 -2.16 -32.51
N ASP A 151 -27.75 -1.46 -31.39
CA ASP A 151 -28.97 -1.45 -30.60
C ASP A 151 -30.18 -0.97 -31.41
N VAL A 152 -30.01 0.07 -32.23
CA VAL A 152 -31.01 0.58 -33.17
C VAL A 152 -31.26 -0.40 -34.31
N THR A 153 -30.20 -1.00 -34.86
CA THR A 153 -30.31 -1.99 -35.94
C THR A 153 -31.12 -3.21 -35.49
N ASP A 154 -30.80 -3.75 -34.31
CA ASP A 154 -31.54 -4.87 -33.73
C ASP A 154 -33.02 -4.50 -33.48
N LEU A 155 -33.29 -3.28 -32.99
CA LEU A 155 -34.66 -2.82 -32.77
C LEU A 155 -35.42 -2.70 -34.09
N GLN A 156 -34.77 -2.23 -35.15
CA GLN A 156 -35.34 -2.15 -36.48
C GLN A 156 -35.65 -3.55 -37.03
N ASP A 157 -34.76 -4.52 -36.85
CA ASP A 157 -34.95 -5.90 -37.27
C ASP A 157 -36.09 -6.59 -36.50
N MET A 158 -36.13 -6.42 -35.18
CA MET A 158 -37.25 -6.89 -34.36
C MET A 158 -38.58 -6.27 -34.79
N LEU A 159 -38.62 -4.95 -35.02
CA LEU A 159 -39.82 -4.27 -35.50
C LEU A 159 -40.24 -4.81 -36.87
N LYS A 160 -39.30 -5.02 -37.78
CA LYS A 160 -39.58 -5.59 -39.11
C LYS A 160 -40.19 -6.98 -39.01
N ASN A 161 -39.62 -7.85 -38.17
CA ASN A 161 -40.16 -9.19 -37.94
C ASN A 161 -41.54 -9.13 -37.30
N PHE A 162 -41.70 -8.33 -36.25
CA PHE A 162 -42.96 -8.18 -35.53
C PHE A 162 -44.06 -7.53 -36.36
N THR A 163 -43.73 -6.78 -37.40
CA THR A 163 -44.69 -6.08 -38.27
C THR A 163 -44.86 -6.73 -39.63
N MET A 164 -44.31 -7.94 -39.80
CA MET A 164 -44.42 -8.71 -41.02
C MET A 164 -45.90 -8.97 -41.36
N VAL A 165 -46.22 -8.80 -42.64
CA VAL A 165 -47.56 -9.00 -43.22
C VAL A 165 -47.50 -9.74 -44.56
N GLN A 166 -46.31 -10.20 -44.94
CA GLN A 166 -46.02 -10.92 -46.19
C GLN A 166 -45.47 -12.30 -45.84
N GLY A 167 -45.86 -13.33 -46.60
CA GLY A 167 -45.49 -14.74 -46.36
C GLY A 167 -46.72 -15.64 -46.38
N SER A 168 -46.51 -16.96 -46.50
CA SER A 168 -47.59 -17.96 -46.42
C SER A 168 -48.31 -17.94 -45.07
N ASP A 169 -47.59 -17.52 -44.03
CA ASP A 169 -48.02 -17.69 -42.63
C ASP A 169 -48.83 -16.48 -42.15
N TYR A 170 -48.96 -15.44 -43.00
CA TYR A 170 -49.64 -14.19 -42.69
C TYR A 170 -50.79 -13.94 -43.65
N LYS A 171 -51.97 -13.65 -43.09
CA LYS A 171 -53.16 -13.26 -43.84
C LYS A 171 -53.60 -11.85 -43.45
N ILE A 172 -53.59 -10.93 -44.41
CA ILE A 172 -54.02 -9.54 -44.18
C ILE A 172 -55.55 -9.48 -44.10
N ILE A 173 -56.06 -8.76 -43.08
CA ILE A 173 -57.48 -8.47 -42.93
C ILE A 173 -57.78 -7.16 -43.66
N ASN A 174 -58.15 -7.27 -44.95
CA ASN A 174 -58.27 -6.12 -45.87
C ASN A 174 -59.14 -4.97 -45.35
N GLY A 175 -60.25 -5.26 -44.64
CA GLY A 175 -61.13 -4.22 -44.10
C GLY A 175 -60.44 -3.32 -43.07
N GLU A 176 -59.73 -3.93 -42.13
CA GLU A 176 -58.99 -3.24 -41.06
C GLU A 176 -57.71 -2.57 -41.61
N ALA A 177 -57.01 -3.23 -42.55
CA ALA A 177 -55.86 -2.63 -43.24
C ALA A 177 -56.26 -1.36 -44.02
N ASN A 178 -57.38 -1.40 -44.76
CA ASN A 178 -57.88 -0.23 -45.49
C ASN A 178 -58.38 0.88 -44.53
N ALA A 179 -58.92 0.52 -43.36
CA ALA A 179 -59.24 1.51 -42.33
C ALA A 179 -57.98 2.20 -41.80
N LEU A 180 -56.89 1.45 -41.60
CA LEU A 180 -55.60 1.99 -41.20
C LEU A 180 -55.03 2.93 -42.28
N PHE A 181 -55.04 2.55 -43.56
CA PHE A 181 -54.60 3.43 -44.65
C PHE A 181 -55.37 4.75 -44.66
N ARG A 182 -56.71 4.71 -44.50
CA ARG A 182 -57.54 5.92 -44.43
C ARG A 182 -57.19 6.80 -43.23
N ALA A 183 -56.94 6.21 -42.06
CA ALA A 183 -56.53 6.94 -40.87
C ALA A 183 -55.20 7.69 -41.06
N PHE A 184 -54.28 7.11 -41.85
CA PHE A 184 -53.00 7.71 -42.21
C PHE A 184 -53.02 8.47 -43.54
N LYS A 185 -54.20 8.67 -44.16
CA LYS A 185 -54.39 9.35 -45.45
C LYS A 185 -53.54 8.76 -46.60
N CYS A 186 -53.34 7.44 -46.61
CA CYS A 186 -52.60 6.76 -47.67
C CYS A 186 -53.51 6.40 -48.84
N GLU A 187 -53.07 6.70 -50.06
CA GLU A 187 -53.77 6.40 -51.32
C GLU A 187 -53.46 4.98 -51.83
N VAL A 188 -53.63 3.98 -50.96
CA VAL A 188 -53.45 2.56 -51.31
C VAL A 188 -54.59 1.74 -50.74
N ASN A 189 -54.93 0.65 -51.43
CA ASN A 189 -55.95 -0.30 -50.97
C ASN A 189 -55.44 -1.74 -51.12
N CYS A 190 -55.79 -2.58 -50.15
CA CYS A 190 -55.61 -4.02 -50.24
C CYS A 190 -56.72 -4.66 -51.10
N PRO A 191 -56.42 -5.77 -51.82
CA PRO A 191 -55.12 -6.44 -51.89
C PRO A 191 -54.25 -5.87 -53.03
N SER A 192 -53.04 -5.39 -52.71
CA SER A 192 -52.00 -5.09 -53.69
C SER A 192 -50.62 -5.20 -53.06
N LEU A 193 -49.59 -5.54 -53.86
CA LEU A 193 -48.21 -5.66 -53.35
C LEU A 193 -47.73 -4.34 -52.70
N ARG A 194 -48.06 -3.21 -53.34
CA ARG A 194 -47.77 -1.87 -52.83
C ARG A 194 -48.46 -1.63 -51.48
N ALA A 195 -49.73 -2.03 -51.34
CA ALA A 195 -50.44 -1.90 -50.07
C ALA A 195 -49.79 -2.74 -48.95
N SER A 196 -49.33 -3.96 -49.23
CA SER A 196 -48.64 -4.78 -48.22
C SER A 196 -47.35 -4.16 -47.72
N LEU A 197 -46.55 -3.54 -48.60
CA LEU A 197 -45.33 -2.82 -48.21
C LEU A 197 -45.65 -1.60 -47.35
N VAL A 198 -46.62 -0.78 -47.78
CA VAL A 198 -47.07 0.40 -47.02
C VAL A 198 -47.64 -0.04 -45.66
N LEU A 199 -48.37 -1.15 -45.61
CA LEU A 199 -48.94 -1.68 -44.38
C LEU A 199 -47.86 -2.04 -43.35
N GLY A 200 -46.80 -2.74 -43.77
CA GLY A 200 -45.68 -3.08 -42.88
C GLY A 200 -45.08 -1.83 -42.21
N VAL A 201 -44.81 -0.78 -42.99
CA VAL A 201 -44.28 0.49 -42.46
C VAL A 201 -45.27 1.19 -41.51
N LEU A 202 -46.56 1.21 -41.85
CA LEU A 202 -47.58 1.80 -40.97
C LEU A 202 -47.75 1.03 -39.66
N LEU A 203 -47.60 -0.29 -39.69
CA LEU A 203 -47.62 -1.12 -38.48
C LEU A 203 -46.41 -0.83 -37.60
N GLN A 204 -45.20 -0.66 -38.16
CA GLN A 204 -44.01 -0.22 -37.38
C GLN A 204 -44.26 1.11 -36.68
N ARG A 205 -44.78 2.10 -37.43
CA ARG A 205 -45.15 3.40 -36.85
C ARG A 205 -46.20 3.25 -35.75
N THR A 206 -47.21 2.40 -35.96
CA THR A 206 -48.28 2.15 -34.98
C THR A 206 -47.72 1.54 -33.69
N VAL A 207 -46.78 0.60 -33.79
CA VAL A 207 -46.11 -0.02 -32.64
C VAL A 207 -45.34 1.03 -31.84
N ILE A 208 -44.46 1.80 -32.50
CA ILE A 208 -43.64 2.83 -31.84
C ILE A 208 -44.52 3.85 -31.12
N VAL A 209 -45.52 4.40 -31.81
CA VAL A 209 -46.45 5.39 -31.23
C VAL A 209 -47.19 4.80 -30.04
N LYS A 210 -47.62 3.54 -30.11
CA LYS A 210 -48.35 2.90 -29.02
C LYS A 210 -47.46 2.73 -27.78
N ILE A 211 -46.20 2.33 -27.94
CA ILE A 211 -45.26 2.21 -26.81
C ILE A 211 -45.03 3.58 -26.15
N ILE A 212 -44.80 4.64 -26.95
CA ILE A 212 -44.64 6.02 -26.45
C ILE A 212 -45.84 6.43 -25.60
N VAL A 213 -47.06 6.25 -26.12
CA VAL A 213 -48.30 6.65 -25.44
C VAL A 213 -48.50 5.88 -24.13
N GLU A 214 -48.21 4.58 -24.09
CA GLU A 214 -48.37 3.79 -22.86
C GLU A 214 -47.29 4.14 -21.82
N ALA A 215 -46.04 4.42 -22.26
CA ALA A 215 -44.98 4.91 -21.37
C ALA A 215 -45.31 6.28 -20.78
N GLU A 216 -45.89 7.20 -21.56
CA GLU A 216 -46.35 8.50 -21.08
C GLU A 216 -47.47 8.35 -20.03
N LYS A 217 -48.45 7.47 -20.27
CA LYS A 217 -49.49 7.19 -19.28
C LYS A 217 -48.90 6.67 -17.98
N TYR A 218 -47.89 5.80 -18.05
CA TYR A 218 -47.17 5.29 -16.88
C TYR A 218 -46.50 6.41 -16.09
N LEU A 219 -45.71 7.23 -16.77
CA LEU A 219 -45.00 8.35 -16.13
C LEU A 219 -45.96 9.44 -15.61
N ASN A 220 -47.15 9.58 -16.19
CA ASN A 220 -48.17 10.51 -15.72
C ASN A 220 -49.10 9.91 -14.64
N GLY A 221 -48.88 8.66 -14.23
CA GLY A 221 -49.73 7.99 -13.23
C GLY A 221 -51.14 7.65 -13.72
N MET A 222 -51.39 7.68 -15.03
CA MET A 222 -52.67 7.35 -15.67
C MET A 222 -52.70 5.90 -16.18
N PHE A 223 -51.80 5.05 -15.70
CA PHE A 223 -51.64 3.68 -16.16
C PHE A 223 -52.46 2.71 -15.33
N GLU A 224 -53.21 1.84 -16.01
CA GLU A 224 -54.07 0.85 -15.36
C GLU A 224 -53.23 -0.20 -14.61
N GLY A 225 -53.58 -0.48 -13.35
CA GLY A 225 -52.95 -1.54 -12.55
C GLY A 225 -51.74 -1.13 -11.70
N SER A 226 -51.31 0.14 -11.70
CA SER A 226 -50.09 0.60 -11.01
C SER A 226 -50.30 1.08 -9.56
N ARG A 227 -51.06 0.34 -8.75
CA ARG A 227 -51.21 0.70 -7.33
C ARG A 227 -49.92 0.51 -6.53
N ASP A 228 -49.02 -0.36 -6.98
CA ASP A 228 -47.75 -0.62 -6.32
C ASP A 228 -46.58 -0.10 -7.17
N ALA A 229 -45.89 0.89 -6.58
CA ALA A 229 -44.60 1.46 -6.94
C ALA A 229 -44.48 2.13 -8.32
N ALA A 230 -44.44 3.46 -8.33
CA ALA A 230 -43.89 4.20 -9.47
C ALA A 230 -42.61 4.91 -9.03
N LEU A 231 -41.68 4.18 -8.40
CA LEU A 231 -40.36 4.72 -8.08
C LEU A 231 -39.66 5.19 -9.35
N GLU A 232 -39.86 4.48 -10.47
CA GLU A 232 -39.34 4.89 -11.79
C GLU A 232 -39.90 6.24 -12.22
N ARG A 233 -41.20 6.49 -11.96
CA ARG A 233 -41.84 7.78 -12.22
C ARG A 233 -41.26 8.85 -11.32
N ASP A 234 -41.19 8.60 -10.02
CA ASP A 234 -40.75 9.60 -9.05
C ASP A 234 -39.27 9.97 -9.31
N ILE A 235 -38.42 8.97 -9.60
CA ILE A 235 -37.05 9.16 -10.06
C ILE A 235 -37.01 9.96 -11.37
N THR A 236 -37.87 9.64 -12.35
CA THR A 236 -37.95 10.38 -13.61
C THR A 236 -38.29 11.85 -13.39
N ASN A 237 -39.30 12.12 -12.56
CA ASN A 237 -39.79 13.48 -12.30
C ASN A 237 -38.77 14.31 -11.52
N ALA A 238 -38.14 13.72 -10.50
CA ALA A 238 -37.07 14.35 -9.76
C ALA A 238 -35.88 14.69 -10.68
N THR A 239 -35.52 13.77 -11.57
CA THR A 239 -34.46 13.95 -12.56
C THR A 239 -34.77 15.09 -13.52
N GLU A 240 -36.00 15.17 -14.03
CA GLU A 240 -36.38 16.26 -14.92
C GLU A 240 -36.39 17.61 -14.22
N THR A 241 -36.83 17.64 -12.96
CA THR A 241 -36.78 18.83 -12.13
C THR A 241 -35.35 19.32 -11.94
N LEU A 242 -34.43 18.40 -11.61
CA LEU A 242 -33.01 18.70 -11.44
C LEU A 242 -32.37 19.20 -12.74
N ILE A 243 -32.63 18.54 -13.87
CA ILE A 243 -32.16 18.96 -15.20
C ILE A 243 -32.60 20.40 -15.48
N ASN A 244 -33.87 20.72 -15.26
CA ASN A 244 -34.40 22.06 -15.51
C ASN A 244 -33.78 23.11 -14.58
N GLN A 245 -33.53 22.76 -13.31
CA GLN A 245 -32.83 23.63 -12.38
C GLN A 245 -31.39 23.90 -12.80
N ILE A 246 -30.68 22.91 -13.34
CA ILE A 246 -29.30 23.05 -13.82
C ILE A 246 -29.25 23.90 -15.09
N ILE A 247 -30.17 23.69 -16.04
CA ILE A 247 -30.31 24.55 -17.23
C ILE A 247 -30.59 26.01 -16.80
N LEU A 248 -31.44 26.21 -15.79
CA LEU A 248 -31.73 27.55 -15.27
C LEU A 248 -30.53 28.16 -14.54
N PHE A 249 -29.77 27.33 -13.82
CA PHE A 249 -28.54 27.73 -13.13
C PHE A 249 -27.47 28.18 -14.13
N GLU A 250 -27.24 27.40 -15.20
CA GLU A 250 -26.34 27.71 -16.31
C GLU A 250 -26.68 29.06 -16.96
N LYS A 251 -27.96 29.28 -17.28
CA LYS A 251 -28.41 30.52 -17.93
C LYS A 251 -28.32 31.77 -17.07
N ASN A 252 -28.52 31.64 -15.76
CA ASN A 252 -28.72 32.79 -14.87
C ASN A 252 -27.50 33.17 -14.03
N ARG A 253 -26.48 32.31 -13.96
CA ARG A 253 -25.26 32.56 -13.18
C ARG A 253 -24.11 32.93 -14.10
N LYS A 254 -23.17 33.72 -13.58
CA LYS A 254 -21.95 34.08 -14.30
C LYS A 254 -20.96 32.92 -14.19
N GLY A 255 -20.38 32.53 -15.31
CA GLY A 255 -19.45 31.43 -15.42
C GLY A 255 -19.65 30.77 -16.77
N GLU A 256 -18.57 30.50 -17.48
CA GLU A 256 -18.61 29.72 -18.71
C GLU A 256 -17.72 28.50 -18.51
N ASP A 257 -18.35 27.34 -18.36
CA ASP A 257 -17.68 26.08 -18.18
C ASP A 257 -18.44 24.97 -18.91
N ASP A 258 -17.70 24.02 -19.46
CA ASP A 258 -18.29 22.90 -20.21
C ASP A 258 -18.96 21.89 -19.27
N ILE A 259 -18.59 21.88 -17.99
CA ILE A 259 -19.11 20.95 -16.98
C ILE A 259 -20.60 21.21 -16.77
N THR A 260 -21.00 22.43 -16.47
CA THR A 260 -22.39 22.82 -16.24
C THR A 260 -23.23 22.61 -17.51
N LYS A 261 -22.66 22.90 -18.70
CA LYS A 261 -23.32 22.68 -20.00
C LYS A 261 -23.60 21.20 -20.28
N ILE A 262 -22.66 20.29 -19.96
CA ILE A 262 -22.81 18.85 -20.21
C ILE A 262 -23.60 18.11 -19.11
N THR A 263 -23.66 18.67 -17.89
CA THR A 263 -24.27 18.03 -16.72
C THR A 263 -25.71 17.54 -16.94
N PRO A 264 -26.63 18.29 -17.59
CA PRO A 264 -27.98 17.79 -17.87
C PRO A 264 -28.02 16.49 -18.66
N THR A 265 -27.15 16.37 -19.68
CA THR A 265 -27.02 15.17 -20.50
C THR A 265 -26.49 14.01 -19.66
N LYS A 266 -25.46 14.27 -18.87
CA LYS A 266 -24.84 13.28 -17.99
C LYS A 266 -25.79 12.73 -16.93
N ILE A 267 -26.58 13.59 -16.27
CA ILE A 267 -27.62 13.16 -15.32
C ILE A 267 -28.64 12.25 -16.00
N ARG A 268 -29.10 12.63 -17.21
CA ARG A 268 -30.06 11.86 -17.98
C ARG A 268 -29.54 10.45 -18.28
N GLN A 269 -28.32 10.36 -18.80
CA GLN A 269 -27.67 9.10 -19.14
C GLN A 269 -27.57 8.16 -17.92
N GLN A 270 -27.10 8.66 -16.78
CA GLN A 270 -26.91 7.83 -15.58
C GLN A 270 -28.23 7.34 -14.99
N VAL A 271 -29.20 8.23 -14.81
CA VAL A 271 -30.49 7.86 -14.23
C VAL A 271 -31.21 6.87 -15.13
N TYR A 272 -31.22 7.10 -16.45
CA TYR A 272 -31.92 6.21 -17.36
C TYR A 272 -31.19 4.89 -17.54
N SER A 273 -29.85 4.86 -17.49
CA SER A 273 -29.10 3.60 -17.40
C SER A 273 -29.51 2.79 -16.17
N ALA A 274 -29.59 3.41 -14.98
CA ALA A 274 -30.03 2.74 -13.76
C ALA A 274 -31.47 2.21 -13.85
N LEU A 275 -32.40 3.03 -14.36
CA LEU A 275 -33.79 2.61 -14.58
C LEU A 275 -33.90 1.50 -15.64
N SER A 276 -33.05 1.51 -16.66
CA SER A 276 -33.02 0.48 -17.70
C SER A 276 -32.59 -0.89 -17.17
N CYS A 277 -31.74 -0.89 -16.12
CA CYS A 277 -31.22 -2.12 -15.51
C CYS A 277 -32.16 -2.72 -14.47
N ARG A 278 -33.02 -1.92 -13.82
CA ARG A 278 -33.85 -2.37 -12.68
C ARG A 278 -35.30 -1.93 -12.69
N GLY A 279 -35.62 -0.81 -13.32
CA GLY A 279 -36.94 -0.18 -13.27
C GLY A 279 -37.97 -0.83 -14.20
N PHE A 280 -37.53 -1.56 -15.24
CA PHE A 280 -38.45 -2.16 -16.21
C PHE A 280 -38.05 -3.60 -16.54
N PRO A 281 -38.10 -4.55 -15.60
CA PRO A 281 -37.90 -5.96 -15.93
C PRO A 281 -38.98 -6.47 -16.91
N SER A 282 -38.76 -7.60 -17.56
CA SER A 282 -39.66 -8.13 -18.61
C SER A 282 -41.07 -8.46 -18.11
N ASP A 283 -41.23 -8.77 -16.83
CA ASP A 283 -42.51 -9.04 -16.15
C ASP A 283 -43.18 -7.77 -15.60
N HIS A 284 -42.55 -6.60 -15.73
CA HIS A 284 -43.09 -5.33 -15.28
C HIS A 284 -44.44 -5.02 -15.94
N SER A 285 -45.40 -4.51 -15.16
CA SER A 285 -46.79 -4.26 -15.60
C SER A 285 -46.90 -3.39 -16.85
N LEU A 286 -46.08 -2.33 -16.95
CA LEU A 286 -45.95 -1.51 -18.17
C LEU A 286 -45.59 -2.35 -19.39
N ILE A 287 -44.61 -3.25 -19.26
CA ILE A 287 -44.07 -4.05 -20.37
C ILE A 287 -45.10 -5.06 -20.82
N THR A 288 -45.60 -5.88 -19.90
CA THR A 288 -46.56 -6.96 -20.20
C THR A 288 -47.87 -6.40 -20.74
N THR A 289 -48.43 -5.37 -20.11
CA THR A 289 -49.68 -4.74 -20.57
C THR A 289 -49.53 -4.07 -21.94
N THR A 290 -48.40 -3.41 -22.18
CA THR A 290 -48.14 -2.78 -23.49
C THR A 290 -47.96 -3.83 -24.58
N ALA A 291 -47.21 -4.90 -24.31
CA ALA A 291 -47.04 -6.03 -25.22
C ALA A 291 -48.39 -6.65 -25.61
N SER A 292 -49.27 -6.94 -24.63
CA SER A 292 -50.62 -7.44 -24.91
C SER A 292 -51.46 -6.46 -25.75
N LYS A 293 -51.39 -5.15 -25.46
CA LYS A 293 -52.07 -4.11 -26.25
C LYS A 293 -51.54 -4.05 -27.69
N LEU A 294 -50.24 -4.24 -27.89
CA LEU A 294 -49.60 -4.28 -29.22
C LEU A 294 -50.08 -5.50 -30.00
N LEU A 295 -50.02 -6.70 -29.41
CA LEU A 295 -50.46 -7.94 -30.04
C LEU A 295 -51.91 -7.85 -30.47
N HIS A 296 -52.80 -7.40 -29.59
CA HIS A 296 -54.20 -7.19 -29.93
C HIS A 296 -54.36 -6.21 -31.11
N LYS A 297 -53.57 -5.13 -31.16
CA LYS A 297 -53.63 -4.16 -32.26
C LYS A 297 -53.12 -4.74 -33.58
N MET A 298 -52.05 -5.55 -33.55
CA MET A 298 -51.49 -6.21 -34.73
C MET A 298 -52.45 -7.28 -35.27
N ASN A 299 -53.00 -8.11 -34.39
CA ASN A 299 -53.89 -9.23 -34.74
C ASN A 299 -55.25 -8.79 -35.29
N ARG A 300 -55.61 -7.51 -35.15
CA ARG A 300 -56.77 -6.92 -35.84
C ARG A 300 -56.50 -6.67 -37.33
N VAL A 301 -55.26 -6.43 -37.71
CA VAL A 301 -54.88 -6.04 -39.08
C VAL A 301 -54.34 -7.25 -39.86
N ARG A 302 -53.74 -8.22 -39.18
CA ARG A 302 -53.26 -9.48 -39.75
C ARG A 302 -53.67 -10.67 -38.90
N GLN A 303 -53.81 -11.83 -39.53
CA GLN A 303 -53.92 -13.12 -38.86
C GLN A 303 -52.63 -13.91 -39.11
N ILE A 304 -52.07 -14.47 -38.04
CA ILE A 304 -50.97 -15.43 -38.10
C ILE A 304 -51.60 -16.82 -38.13
N VAL A 305 -51.25 -17.62 -39.15
CA VAL A 305 -51.85 -18.95 -39.38
C VAL A 305 -51.10 -20.04 -38.60
N ASP A 306 -49.79 -19.86 -38.46
CA ASP A 306 -48.91 -20.79 -37.76
C ASP A 306 -48.88 -20.51 -36.25
N GLU A 307 -49.07 -21.55 -35.44
CA GLU A 307 -49.17 -21.42 -33.98
C GLU A 307 -47.79 -21.26 -33.30
N GLU A 308 -46.71 -21.78 -33.91
CA GLU A 308 -45.33 -21.60 -33.42
C GLU A 308 -44.91 -20.14 -33.61
N ILE A 309 -45.10 -19.60 -34.82
CA ILE A 309 -44.84 -18.18 -35.13
C ILE A 309 -45.65 -17.25 -34.23
N LYS A 310 -46.89 -17.63 -33.90
CA LYS A 310 -47.74 -16.85 -32.99
C LYS A 310 -47.16 -16.77 -31.58
N SER A 311 -46.65 -17.86 -31.03
CA SER A 311 -45.96 -17.86 -29.74
C SER A 311 -44.69 -17.00 -29.78
N GLU A 312 -43.90 -17.08 -30.87
CA GLU A 312 -42.73 -16.23 -31.06
C GLU A 312 -43.08 -14.74 -31.10
N MET A 313 -44.23 -14.39 -31.69
CA MET A 313 -44.70 -12.99 -31.72
C MET A 313 -45.07 -12.47 -30.33
N ASP A 314 -45.57 -13.32 -29.44
CA ASP A 314 -45.88 -12.93 -28.06
C ASP A 314 -44.60 -12.56 -27.31
N ASP A 315 -43.56 -13.39 -27.42
CA ASP A 315 -42.23 -13.12 -26.87
C ASP A 315 -41.60 -11.87 -27.50
N LEU A 316 -41.73 -11.71 -28.83
CA LEU A 316 -41.19 -10.57 -29.55
C LEU A 316 -41.88 -9.26 -29.14
N ALA A 317 -43.18 -9.27 -28.83
CA ALA A 317 -43.89 -8.10 -28.32
C ALA A 317 -43.33 -7.64 -26.96
N ILE A 318 -43.02 -8.59 -26.07
CA ILE A 318 -42.37 -8.31 -24.78
C ILE A 318 -40.96 -7.75 -25.02
N GLN A 319 -40.17 -8.40 -25.86
CA GLN A 319 -38.79 -7.99 -26.16
C GLN A 319 -38.71 -6.60 -26.78
N ILE A 320 -39.57 -6.28 -27.76
CA ILE A 320 -39.63 -4.94 -28.37
C ILE A 320 -39.98 -3.91 -27.31
N THR A 321 -41.00 -4.17 -26.49
CA THR A 321 -41.43 -3.23 -25.46
C THR A 321 -40.32 -3.00 -24.42
N HIS A 322 -39.65 -4.06 -23.99
CA HIS A 322 -38.55 -4.03 -23.02
C HIS A 322 -37.28 -3.36 -23.58
N LYS A 323 -36.87 -3.69 -24.81
CA LYS A 323 -35.70 -3.07 -25.45
C LYS A 323 -35.96 -1.59 -25.73
N TRP A 324 -37.19 -1.23 -26.08
CA TRP A 324 -37.60 0.16 -26.24
C TRP A 324 -37.57 0.93 -24.91
N SER A 325 -38.08 0.36 -23.81
CA SER A 325 -37.97 1.00 -22.48
C SER A 325 -36.52 1.18 -22.02
N LYS A 326 -35.61 0.31 -22.46
CA LYS A 326 -34.17 0.38 -22.16
C LYS A 326 -33.46 1.51 -22.92
N GLN A 327 -33.84 1.75 -24.18
CA GLN A 327 -33.10 2.61 -25.11
C GLN A 327 -33.70 4.03 -25.28
N CYS A 328 -35.01 4.21 -25.10
CA CYS A 328 -35.68 5.31 -25.81
C CYS A 328 -35.85 6.66 -25.11
N ARG A 329 -35.36 6.97 -23.90
CA ARG A 329 -35.57 8.36 -23.43
C ARG A 329 -34.66 9.41 -24.07
N ASP A 330 -33.48 9.05 -24.54
CA ASP A 330 -32.64 9.98 -25.31
C ASP A 330 -33.16 10.18 -26.74
N ILE A 331 -33.83 9.17 -27.31
CA ILE A 331 -34.42 9.21 -28.66
C ILE A 331 -35.82 9.85 -28.65
N THR A 332 -36.66 9.61 -27.62
CA THR A 332 -38.07 10.07 -27.59
C THR A 332 -38.21 11.58 -27.50
N ARG A 333 -37.28 12.32 -26.88
CA ARG A 333 -37.31 13.80 -26.93
C ARG A 333 -36.90 14.36 -28.28
N SER A 334 -35.89 13.76 -28.92
CA SER A 334 -35.47 14.14 -30.28
C SER A 334 -36.58 13.84 -31.30
N TRP A 335 -37.23 12.68 -31.19
CA TRP A 335 -38.36 12.30 -32.03
C TRP A 335 -39.64 13.09 -31.75
N ARG A 336 -39.97 13.43 -30.49
CA ARG A 336 -41.10 14.31 -30.19
C ARG A 336 -40.91 15.68 -30.86
N SER A 337 -39.70 16.24 -30.80
CA SER A 337 -39.36 17.46 -31.52
C SER A 337 -39.55 17.30 -33.04
N MET A 338 -39.13 16.19 -33.64
CA MET A 338 -39.28 15.96 -35.08
C MET A 338 -40.74 15.73 -35.50
N VAL A 339 -41.51 14.95 -34.73
CA VAL A 339 -42.92 14.62 -34.99
C VAL A 339 -43.84 15.83 -34.78
N GLU A 340 -43.56 16.69 -33.81
CA GLU A 340 -44.30 17.95 -33.58
C GLU A 340 -43.98 19.02 -34.64
N THR A 341 -42.77 18.99 -35.23
CA THR A 341 -42.39 19.92 -36.31
C THR A 341 -42.82 19.50 -37.72
N GLY A 342 -43.38 18.30 -37.91
CA GLY A 342 -43.92 17.87 -39.21
C GLY A 342 -42.90 17.87 -40.35
N ASN A 343 -41.62 17.57 -40.07
CA ASN A 343 -40.60 17.31 -41.08
C ASN A 343 -40.38 15.82 -41.30
#